data_AF-A0A946U9E2-F1
#
_entry.id   AF-A0A946U9E2-F1
#
_cell.length_a   1.000
_cell.length_b   1.000
_cell.length_c   1.000
_cell.angle_alpha   90.00
_cell.angle_beta   90.00
_cell.angle_gamma   90.00
#
_symmetry.space_group_name_H-M   'P 1'
#
loop_
_entity.id
_entity.type
_entity.pdbx_description
1 polymer ?
#
loop_
_entity_poly.entity_id
_entity_poly.type
_entity_poly.pdbx_seq_one_letter_code
_entity_poly.pdbx_strand_id
1 'polypeptide(L)'
;LRNLEGFIMGVVEHKDASPAQLDIREINTGIIMADAAALRRWLAKLDCDNAKQEYYLTGIFELAHGEGSDIGGVLAADTRDLRGANDRSQLARLERRYRQRAAGELMDAGVHLIDPERVDVRGPVEAGRDVYLDANVVLEGHIRLGDGVSIGPGCCLKDCDLAAGTKVLANSVLEGVRTTGACDIGPFARLRPGTELSEGCRIGNFVEAKNARLGPGSKASHLTYLGDSEIGNRVNIGAGTITCNYDGANKHQTVIEDDVFVGSNTEIVAPVTLHRGATIGAGSTITKDAPEDTLTLSRARQSSLKSWKRPRKDTGK
;
A
#
# COMPACT_ATOMS: atom_id res chain seq x y z
N LEU A 1 22.19 -20.92 -33.22
CA LEU A 1 23.18 -21.79 -33.92
C LEU A 1 24.53 -21.11 -33.88
N ARG A 2 25.58 -21.85 -33.53
CA ARG A 2 26.97 -21.34 -33.55
C ARG A 2 27.84 -22.19 -34.46
N ASN A 3 28.83 -21.58 -35.10
CA ASN A 3 29.86 -22.29 -35.85
C ASN A 3 30.91 -22.92 -34.91
N LEU A 4 31.90 -23.63 -35.46
CA LEU A 4 32.97 -24.29 -34.69
C LEU A 4 33.87 -23.31 -33.93
N GLU A 5 33.95 -22.06 -34.38
CA GLU A 5 34.72 -20.99 -33.75
C GLU A 5 33.88 -20.25 -32.68
N GLY A 6 32.61 -20.63 -32.50
CA GLY A 6 31.70 -20.05 -31.52
C GLY A 6 30.91 -18.85 -32.02
N PHE A 7 31.03 -18.42 -33.27
CA PHE A 7 30.25 -17.29 -33.81
C PHE A 7 28.80 -17.69 -34.09
N ILE A 8 27.86 -16.77 -33.84
CA ILE A 8 26.44 -16.98 -34.12
C ILE A 8 26.22 -16.97 -35.63
N MET A 9 25.54 -17.99 -36.15
CA MET A 9 25.20 -18.10 -37.58
C MET A 9 23.71 -17.89 -37.87
N GLY A 10 22.84 -18.10 -36.87
CA GLY A 10 21.40 -18.14 -37.09
C GLY A 10 20.62 -18.51 -35.84
N VAL A 11 19.31 -18.28 -35.87
CA VAL A 11 18.36 -18.67 -34.82
C VAL A 11 17.23 -19.46 -35.48
N VAL A 12 16.91 -20.62 -34.94
CA VAL A 12 15.84 -21.50 -35.46
C VAL A 12 14.73 -21.58 -34.42
N GLU A 13 13.49 -21.35 -34.85
CA GLU A 13 12.31 -21.43 -33.99
C GLU A 13 12.03 -22.88 -33.57
N HIS A 14 11.44 -23.07 -32.39
CA HIS A 14 11.19 -24.40 -31.82
C HIS A 14 10.36 -25.31 -32.74
N LYS A 15 9.41 -24.74 -33.51
CA LYS A 15 8.56 -25.50 -34.43
C LYS A 15 9.28 -25.96 -35.70
N ASP A 16 10.33 -25.24 -36.09
CA ASP A 16 11.09 -25.47 -37.31
C ASP A 16 12.42 -26.20 -37.02
N ALA A 17 12.73 -26.43 -35.73
CA ALA A 17 13.96 -27.07 -35.28
C ALA A 17 13.96 -28.59 -35.45
N SER A 18 15.06 -29.13 -35.98
CA SER A 18 15.32 -30.58 -36.02
C SER A 18 15.58 -31.15 -34.61
N PRO A 19 15.45 -32.48 -34.41
CA PRO A 19 15.72 -33.12 -33.12
C PRO A 19 17.10 -32.77 -32.53
N ALA A 20 18.15 -32.70 -33.36
CA ALA A 20 19.49 -32.32 -32.91
C ALA A 20 19.59 -30.84 -32.50
N GLN A 21 18.82 -29.95 -33.14
CA GLN A 21 18.77 -28.53 -32.77
C GLN A 21 17.98 -28.30 -31.48
N LEU A 22 16.99 -29.15 -31.17
CA LEU A 22 16.22 -29.07 -29.93
C LEU A 22 17.05 -29.40 -28.67
N ASP A 23 18.19 -30.07 -28.82
CA ASP A 23 19.13 -30.33 -27.72
C ASP A 23 19.98 -29.09 -27.34
N ILE A 24 19.95 -28.03 -28.15
CA ILE A 24 20.67 -26.78 -27.87
C ILE A 24 20.08 -26.10 -26.63
N ARG A 25 20.95 -25.74 -25.67
CA ARG A 25 20.56 -25.11 -24.40
C ARG A 25 20.65 -23.58 -24.39
N GLU A 26 21.41 -23.01 -25.33
CA GLU A 26 21.43 -21.57 -25.55
C GLU A 26 20.20 -21.17 -26.38
N ILE A 27 19.36 -20.30 -25.82
CA ILE A 27 18.12 -19.85 -26.45
C ILE A 27 18.20 -18.38 -26.82
N ASN A 28 17.48 -18.00 -27.88
CA ASN A 28 17.24 -16.61 -28.19
C ASN A 28 16.19 -16.02 -27.24
N THR A 29 16.48 -14.85 -26.67
CA THR A 29 15.59 -14.14 -25.74
C THR A 29 14.67 -13.17 -26.47
N GLY A 30 14.93 -12.92 -27.76
CA GLY A 30 14.22 -11.96 -28.60
C GLY A 30 14.73 -10.53 -28.46
N ILE A 31 15.63 -10.25 -27.51
CA ILE A 31 16.25 -8.94 -27.34
C ILE A 31 17.48 -8.86 -28.25
N ILE A 32 17.47 -7.89 -29.17
CA ILE A 32 18.56 -7.65 -30.12
C ILE A 32 18.88 -6.16 -30.18
N MET A 33 20.11 -5.85 -30.58
CA MET A 33 20.55 -4.51 -30.92
C MET A 33 21.39 -4.59 -32.19
N ALA A 34 21.09 -3.74 -33.17
CA ALA A 34 21.77 -3.70 -34.45
C ALA A 34 21.84 -2.27 -34.99
N ASP A 35 22.77 -2.00 -35.90
CA ASP A 35 22.79 -0.77 -36.66
C ASP A 35 21.46 -0.59 -37.42
N ALA A 36 20.90 0.62 -37.37
CA ALA A 36 19.58 0.88 -37.91
C ALA A 36 19.50 0.71 -39.44
N ALA A 37 20.59 1.02 -40.17
CA ALA A 37 20.61 0.86 -41.62
C ALA A 37 20.75 -0.63 -41.99
N ALA A 38 21.60 -1.38 -41.28
CA ALA A 38 21.72 -2.83 -41.44
C ALA A 38 20.40 -3.56 -41.15
N LEU A 39 19.78 -3.25 -40.02
CA LEU A 39 18.51 -3.85 -39.63
C LEU A 39 17.41 -3.60 -40.68
N ARG A 40 17.30 -2.39 -41.22
CA ARG A 40 16.33 -2.10 -42.31
C ARG A 40 16.57 -2.95 -43.55
N ARG A 41 17.83 -3.16 -43.94
CA ARG A 41 18.18 -3.99 -45.10
C ARG A 41 17.78 -5.45 -44.87
N TRP A 42 18.03 -5.99 -43.69
CA TRP A 42 17.67 -7.39 -43.37
C TRP A 42 16.16 -7.58 -43.27
N LEU A 43 15.45 -6.66 -42.60
CA LEU A 43 13.99 -6.71 -42.50
C LEU A 43 13.30 -6.71 -43.88
N ALA A 44 13.85 -5.98 -44.85
CA ALA A 44 13.31 -5.94 -46.22
C ALA A 44 13.46 -7.26 -47.00
N LYS A 45 14.30 -8.18 -46.52
CA LYS A 45 14.56 -9.49 -47.14
C LYS A 45 13.87 -10.65 -46.42
N LEU A 46 13.18 -10.40 -45.30
CA LEU A 46 12.43 -11.45 -44.62
C LEU A 46 11.25 -11.91 -45.48
N ASP A 47 11.02 -13.21 -45.51
CA ASP A 47 9.83 -13.82 -46.09
C ASP A 47 8.96 -14.49 -45.00
N CYS A 48 7.88 -15.12 -45.44
CA CYS A 48 6.97 -15.87 -44.58
C CYS A 48 6.94 -17.38 -44.91
N ASP A 49 8.00 -17.91 -45.53
CA ASP A 49 8.07 -19.34 -45.89
C ASP A 49 8.50 -20.19 -44.69
N ASN A 50 7.60 -20.32 -43.72
CA ASN A 50 7.80 -21.11 -42.51
C ASN A 50 6.49 -21.75 -42.02
N ALA A 51 6.60 -22.61 -41.00
CA ALA A 51 5.49 -23.40 -40.48
C ALA A 51 4.29 -22.58 -39.96
N LYS A 52 4.46 -21.29 -39.67
CA LYS A 52 3.37 -20.40 -39.20
C LYS A 52 2.92 -19.38 -40.25
N GLN A 53 3.63 -19.23 -41.36
CA GLN A 53 3.39 -18.17 -42.36
C GLN A 53 3.50 -16.76 -41.76
N GLU A 54 4.47 -16.55 -40.87
CA GLU A 54 4.74 -15.26 -40.19
C GLU A 54 6.11 -14.72 -40.59
N TYR A 55 6.34 -13.40 -40.49
CA TYR A 55 7.68 -12.83 -40.66
C TYR A 55 8.47 -12.99 -39.35
N TYR A 56 9.41 -13.93 -39.33
CA TYR A 56 10.25 -14.17 -38.16
C TYR A 56 11.41 -13.18 -38.09
N LEU A 57 11.43 -12.34 -37.05
CA LEU A 57 12.56 -11.45 -36.78
C LEU A 57 13.88 -12.23 -36.63
N THR A 58 13.81 -13.50 -36.21
CA THR A 58 14.97 -14.38 -36.08
C THR A 58 15.67 -14.69 -37.40
N GLY A 59 15.01 -14.51 -38.55
CA GLY A 59 15.63 -14.68 -39.87
C GLY A 59 16.74 -13.66 -40.19
N ILE A 60 16.77 -12.52 -39.49
CA ILE A 60 17.84 -11.52 -39.72
C ILE A 60 19.23 -12.04 -39.36
N PHE A 61 19.34 -13.03 -38.47
CA PHE A 61 20.62 -13.56 -38.04
C PHE A 61 21.33 -14.29 -39.19
N GLU A 62 20.57 -15.04 -40.00
CA GLU A 62 21.12 -15.73 -41.18
C GLU A 62 21.47 -14.73 -42.28
N LEU A 63 20.66 -13.68 -42.47
CA LEU A 63 20.95 -12.59 -43.40
C LEU A 63 22.22 -11.82 -43.02
N ALA A 64 22.38 -11.51 -41.73
CA ALA A 64 23.57 -10.85 -41.20
C ALA A 64 24.82 -11.72 -41.37
N HIS A 65 24.71 -13.02 -41.07
CA HIS A 65 25.80 -13.98 -41.25
C HIS A 65 26.20 -14.11 -42.73
N GLY A 66 25.22 -14.19 -43.64
CA GLY A 66 25.46 -14.27 -45.09
C GLY A 66 26.13 -13.02 -45.68
N GLU A 67 25.96 -11.85 -45.05
CA GLU A 67 26.67 -10.61 -45.40
C GLU A 67 28.05 -10.50 -44.74
N GLY A 68 28.48 -11.51 -43.96
CA GLY A 68 29.75 -11.49 -43.24
C GLY A 68 29.77 -10.51 -42.05
N SER A 69 28.60 -10.12 -41.54
CA SER A 69 28.50 -9.27 -40.36
C SER A 69 28.90 -10.04 -39.10
N ASP A 70 29.58 -9.38 -38.17
CA ASP A 70 29.90 -9.98 -36.86
C ASP A 70 28.65 -9.99 -35.97
N ILE A 71 28.34 -11.16 -35.41
CA ILE A 71 27.15 -11.39 -34.58
C ILE A 71 27.61 -11.81 -33.18
N GLY A 72 27.65 -10.83 -32.28
CA GLY A 72 27.91 -11.04 -30.86
C GLY A 72 26.68 -11.58 -30.10
N GLY A 73 26.93 -12.30 -29.00
CA GLY A 73 25.90 -12.72 -28.06
C GLY A 73 26.28 -12.34 -26.63
N VAL A 74 25.35 -11.72 -25.90
CA VAL A 74 25.51 -11.41 -24.48
C VAL A 74 24.65 -12.38 -23.68
N LEU A 75 25.29 -13.19 -22.84
CA LEU A 75 24.58 -14.11 -21.95
C LEU A 75 24.04 -13.34 -20.74
N ALA A 76 22.78 -13.60 -20.41
CA ALA A 76 22.16 -13.05 -19.20
C ALA A 76 22.80 -13.65 -17.95
N ALA A 77 23.06 -12.81 -16.94
CA ALA A 77 23.49 -13.27 -15.62
C ALA A 77 22.42 -14.15 -14.96
N ASP A 78 21.14 -13.85 -15.19
CA ASP A 78 20.02 -14.64 -14.72
C ASP A 78 18.95 -14.78 -15.80
N THR A 79 18.71 -16.02 -16.24
CA THR A 79 17.70 -16.32 -17.26
C THR A 79 16.27 -16.02 -16.81
N ARG A 80 16.02 -15.92 -15.49
CA ARG A 80 14.69 -15.62 -14.95
C ARG A 80 14.23 -14.20 -15.28
N ASP A 81 15.17 -13.27 -15.43
CA ASP A 81 14.86 -11.86 -15.70
C ASP A 81 14.49 -11.63 -17.18
N LEU A 82 14.71 -12.62 -18.04
CA LEU A 82 14.37 -12.58 -19.47
C LEU A 82 13.11 -13.38 -19.83
N ARG A 83 12.40 -13.92 -18.82
CA ARG A 83 11.17 -14.69 -19.07
C ARG A 83 10.01 -13.76 -19.43
N GLY A 84 9.33 -14.07 -20.53
CA GLY A 84 8.01 -13.51 -20.85
C GLY A 84 6.87 -14.21 -20.10
N ALA A 85 5.68 -13.62 -20.15
CA ALA A 85 4.45 -14.25 -19.66
C ALA A 85 3.35 -14.20 -20.73
N ASN A 86 2.92 -15.38 -21.16
CA ASN A 86 1.82 -15.58 -22.11
C ASN A 86 0.50 -15.97 -21.42
N ASP A 87 0.55 -16.31 -20.13
CA ASP A 87 -0.61 -16.67 -19.32
C ASP A 87 -0.49 -16.12 -17.88
N ARG A 88 -1.59 -16.18 -17.13
CA ARG A 88 -1.65 -15.65 -15.76
C ARG A 88 -0.75 -16.40 -14.76
N SER A 89 -0.48 -17.68 -15.00
CA SER A 89 0.42 -18.47 -14.13
C SER A 89 1.87 -18.02 -14.32
N GLN A 90 2.27 -17.73 -15.56
CA GLN A 90 3.58 -17.18 -15.89
C GLN A 90 3.73 -15.77 -15.32
N LEU A 91 2.69 -14.93 -15.46
CA LEU A 91 2.68 -13.58 -14.86
C LEU A 91 2.85 -13.64 -13.33
N ALA A 92 2.15 -14.55 -12.65
CA ALA A 92 2.28 -14.72 -11.21
C ALA A 92 3.72 -15.14 -10.79
N ARG A 93 4.40 -15.95 -11.61
CA ARG A 93 5.82 -16.32 -11.36
C ARG A 93 6.75 -15.13 -11.55
N LEU A 94 6.51 -14.28 -12.56
CA LEU A 94 7.27 -13.04 -12.75
C LEU A 94 7.05 -12.07 -11.59
N GLU A 95 5.82 -11.94 -11.11
CA GLU A 95 5.48 -11.13 -9.93
C GLU A 95 6.24 -11.59 -8.68
N ARG A 96 6.30 -12.91 -8.43
CA ARG A 96 7.12 -13.46 -7.33
C ARG A 96 8.58 -13.07 -7.44
N ARG A 97 9.14 -13.16 -8.64
CA ARG A 97 10.54 -12.80 -8.91
C ARG A 97 10.77 -11.31 -8.68
N TYR A 98 9.88 -10.45 -9.16
CA TYR A 98 9.93 -9.01 -8.93
C TYR A 98 9.90 -8.67 -7.44
N ARG A 99 8.97 -9.28 -6.68
CA ARG A 99 8.88 -9.10 -5.22
C ARG A 99 10.13 -9.51 -4.48
N GLN A 100 10.74 -10.64 -4.84
CA GLN A 100 12.01 -11.08 -4.24
C GLN A 100 13.12 -10.05 -4.46
N ARG A 101 13.20 -9.45 -5.66
CA ARG A 101 14.16 -8.40 -5.95
C ARG A 101 13.90 -7.15 -5.11
N ALA A 102 12.65 -6.67 -5.07
CA ALA A 102 12.29 -5.49 -4.29
C ALA A 102 12.53 -5.69 -2.77
N ALA A 103 12.26 -6.88 -2.23
CA ALA A 103 12.59 -7.21 -0.85
C ALA A 103 14.11 -7.20 -0.60
N GLY A 104 14.90 -7.70 -1.55
CA GLY A 104 16.36 -7.58 -1.53
C GLY A 104 16.84 -6.14 -1.48
N GLU A 105 16.33 -5.28 -2.37
CA GLU A 105 16.65 -3.85 -2.42
C GLU A 105 16.33 -3.13 -1.11
N LEU A 106 15.21 -3.47 -0.44
CA LEU A 106 14.87 -2.94 0.87
C LEU A 106 15.86 -3.38 1.96
N MET A 107 16.26 -4.66 1.96
CA MET A 107 17.24 -5.17 2.93
C MET A 107 18.62 -4.58 2.71
N ASP A 108 19.05 -4.40 1.46
CA ASP A 108 20.30 -3.73 1.10
C ASP A 108 20.30 -2.25 1.54
N ALA A 109 19.12 -1.62 1.57
CA ALA A 109 18.91 -0.28 2.14
C ALA A 109 18.85 -0.25 3.68
N GLY A 110 18.96 -1.40 4.36
CA GLY A 110 19.00 -1.51 5.82
C GLY A 110 17.65 -1.74 6.50
N VAL A 111 16.60 -2.08 5.73
CA VAL A 111 15.29 -2.43 6.29
C VAL A 111 15.31 -3.87 6.81
N HIS A 112 14.87 -4.07 8.05
CA HIS A 112 14.67 -5.40 8.62
C HIS A 112 13.31 -5.97 8.18
N LEU A 113 13.35 -6.96 7.29
CA LEU A 113 12.18 -7.75 6.90
C LEU A 113 12.17 -9.05 7.70
N ILE A 114 11.09 -9.30 8.45
CA ILE A 114 10.93 -10.59 9.15
C ILE A 114 10.81 -11.77 8.19
N ASP A 115 10.10 -11.56 7.09
CA ASP A 115 9.91 -12.57 6.06
C ASP A 115 9.91 -11.91 4.68
N PRO A 116 11.05 -11.93 3.97
CA PRO A 116 11.19 -11.34 2.64
C PRO A 116 10.23 -11.93 1.59
N GLU A 117 9.74 -13.15 1.78
CA GLU A 117 8.78 -13.78 0.85
C GLU A 117 7.35 -13.27 1.05
N ARG A 118 7.07 -12.64 2.20
CA ARG A 118 5.75 -12.15 2.60
C ARG A 118 5.66 -10.62 2.68
N VAL A 119 6.44 -9.91 1.87
CA VAL A 119 6.28 -8.45 1.66
C VAL A 119 5.99 -8.14 0.19
N ASP A 120 5.01 -7.29 -0.06
CA ASP A 120 4.65 -6.79 -1.39
C ASP A 120 5.05 -5.32 -1.52
N VAL A 121 5.88 -4.99 -2.51
CA VAL A 121 6.29 -3.61 -2.83
C VAL A 121 5.78 -3.25 -4.22
N ARG A 122 4.84 -2.32 -4.30
CA ARG A 122 4.12 -1.91 -5.52
C ARG A 122 4.26 -0.40 -5.76
N GLY A 123 5.50 0.06 -5.78
CA GLY A 123 5.87 1.46 -5.94
C GLY A 123 7.20 1.76 -5.25
N PRO A 124 7.66 3.02 -5.32
CA PRO A 124 8.90 3.42 -4.65
C PRO A 124 8.75 3.45 -3.12
N VAL A 125 9.79 3.01 -2.42
CA VAL A 125 9.88 3.04 -0.97
C VAL A 125 11.18 3.71 -0.57
N GLU A 126 11.07 4.76 0.24
CA GLU A 126 12.19 5.41 0.92
C GLU A 126 12.14 5.02 2.39
N ALA A 127 13.22 4.45 2.90
CA ALA A 127 13.32 4.02 4.29
C ALA A 127 14.55 4.63 4.96
N GLY A 128 14.37 5.08 6.20
CA GLY A 128 15.43 5.46 7.11
C GLY A 128 16.14 4.24 7.72
N ARG A 129 16.86 4.47 8.81
CA ARG A 129 17.59 3.42 9.54
C ARG A 129 16.69 2.64 10.48
N ASP A 130 17.04 1.39 10.76
CA ASP A 130 16.37 0.54 11.75
C ASP A 130 14.85 0.40 11.53
N VAL A 131 14.42 0.48 10.26
CA VAL A 131 13.01 0.25 9.88
C VAL A 131 12.72 -1.25 9.97
N TYR A 132 11.58 -1.60 10.58
CA TYR A 132 11.13 -2.97 10.77
C TYR A 132 9.80 -3.20 10.05
N LEU A 133 9.75 -4.21 9.17
CA LEU A 133 8.51 -4.69 8.56
C LEU A 133 8.27 -6.15 8.94
N ASP A 134 7.11 -6.40 9.55
CA ASP A 134 6.63 -7.75 9.84
C ASP A 134 6.05 -8.42 8.58
N ALA A 135 5.57 -9.65 8.71
CA ALA A 135 5.05 -10.43 7.61
C ALA A 135 3.69 -9.92 7.08
N ASN A 136 3.45 -10.20 5.80
CA ASN A 136 2.23 -9.86 5.06
C ASN A 136 1.97 -8.34 4.96
N VAL A 137 3.04 -7.53 4.94
CA VAL A 137 2.94 -6.09 4.69
C VAL A 137 2.84 -5.82 3.20
N VAL A 138 1.91 -4.95 2.81
CA VAL A 138 1.74 -4.47 1.43
C VAL A 138 2.01 -2.96 1.40
N LEU A 139 2.95 -2.56 0.56
CA LEU A 139 3.35 -1.17 0.31
C LEU A 139 2.96 -0.79 -1.12
N GLU A 140 2.12 0.23 -1.30
CA GLU A 140 1.63 0.68 -2.60
C GLU A 140 1.88 2.18 -2.81
N GLY A 141 2.11 2.59 -4.06
CA GLY A 141 2.35 4.00 -4.36
C GLY A 141 3.66 4.49 -3.75
N HIS A 142 3.69 5.75 -3.28
CA HIS A 142 4.91 6.35 -2.72
C HIS A 142 4.94 6.20 -1.20
N ILE A 143 5.90 5.44 -0.67
CA ILE A 143 6.04 5.22 0.77
C ILE A 143 7.33 5.86 1.27
N ARG A 144 7.22 6.65 2.34
CA ARG A 144 8.36 7.17 3.09
C ARG A 144 8.27 6.73 4.55
N LEU A 145 9.32 6.08 5.04
CA LEU A 145 9.43 5.58 6.41
C LEU A 145 10.67 6.23 7.05
N GLY A 146 10.48 7.00 8.11
CA GLY A 146 11.56 7.56 8.91
C GLY A 146 12.31 6.51 9.74
N ASP A 147 13.35 6.96 10.43
CA ASP A 147 14.17 6.10 11.27
C ASP A 147 13.35 5.39 12.37
N GLY A 148 13.60 4.10 12.60
CA GLY A 148 12.95 3.31 13.65
C GLY A 148 11.44 3.10 13.46
N VAL A 149 10.91 3.35 12.26
CA VAL A 149 9.50 3.02 11.96
C VAL A 149 9.30 1.51 12.02
N SER A 150 8.22 1.08 12.66
CA SER A 150 7.86 -0.34 12.80
C SER A 150 6.47 -0.59 12.26
N ILE A 151 6.35 -1.52 11.31
CA ILE A 151 5.09 -1.93 10.71
C ILE A 151 4.79 -3.37 11.09
N GLY A 152 3.69 -3.59 11.80
CA GLY A 152 3.22 -4.89 12.25
C GLY A 152 2.58 -5.71 11.13
N PRO A 153 2.21 -6.97 11.41
CA PRO A 153 1.82 -7.91 10.37
C PRO A 153 0.47 -7.56 9.74
N GLY A 154 0.34 -7.87 8.45
CA GLY A 154 -0.92 -7.69 7.71
C GLY A 154 -1.31 -6.23 7.45
N CYS A 155 -0.39 -5.27 7.62
CA CYS A 155 -0.67 -3.87 7.31
C CYS A 155 -0.63 -3.60 5.81
N CYS A 156 -1.49 -2.69 5.35
CA CYS A 156 -1.47 -2.17 3.99
C CYS A 156 -1.30 -0.65 4.03
N LEU A 157 -0.24 -0.15 3.40
CA LEU A 157 0.08 1.27 3.34
C LEU A 157 0.09 1.72 1.88
N LYS A 158 -0.54 2.86 1.61
CA LYS A 158 -0.55 3.48 0.29
C LYS A 158 -0.32 4.98 0.38
N ASP A 159 0.64 5.52 -0.36
CA ASP A 159 0.93 6.96 -0.40
C ASP A 159 1.08 7.57 1.00
N CYS A 160 2.00 7.03 1.81
CA CYS A 160 2.16 7.37 3.22
C CYS A 160 3.54 7.95 3.53
N ASP A 161 3.59 8.94 4.42
CA ASP A 161 4.80 9.57 4.95
C ASP A 161 4.82 9.43 6.48
N LEU A 162 5.58 8.46 6.98
CA LEU A 162 5.64 8.11 8.39
C LEU A 162 6.94 8.63 9.02
N ALA A 163 6.83 9.57 9.96
CA ALA A 163 7.93 10.12 10.71
C ALA A 163 8.61 9.08 11.60
N ALA A 164 9.85 9.39 11.97
CA ALA A 164 10.70 8.54 12.79
C ALA A 164 9.99 8.07 14.09
N GLY A 165 10.20 6.81 14.44
CA GLY A 165 9.62 6.16 15.62
C GLY A 165 8.13 5.83 15.53
N THR A 166 7.46 6.08 14.40
CA THR A 166 6.06 5.71 14.21
C THR A 166 5.87 4.20 14.21
N LYS A 167 4.86 3.72 14.95
CA LYS A 167 4.49 2.31 15.07
C LYS A 167 3.10 2.10 14.48
N VAL A 168 3.04 1.29 13.43
CA VAL A 168 1.79 0.81 12.85
C VAL A 168 1.58 -0.62 13.31
N LEU A 169 0.54 -0.85 14.10
CA LEU A 169 0.20 -2.14 14.67
C LEU A 169 -0.66 -2.96 13.70
N ALA A 170 -0.70 -4.26 13.94
CA ALA A 170 -1.22 -5.27 13.03
C ALA A 170 -2.58 -4.95 12.41
N ASN A 171 -2.78 -5.40 11.16
CA ASN A 171 -4.03 -5.29 10.41
C ASN A 171 -4.56 -3.85 10.27
N SER A 172 -3.68 -2.86 10.25
CA SER A 172 -4.05 -1.47 9.99
C SER A 172 -3.92 -1.14 8.51
N VAL A 173 -4.82 -0.30 8.00
CA VAL A 173 -4.86 0.11 6.60
C VAL A 173 -4.76 1.63 6.51
N LEU A 174 -3.68 2.11 5.92
CA LEU A 174 -3.34 3.52 5.80
C LEU A 174 -3.30 3.91 4.32
N GLU A 175 -3.94 5.02 3.97
CA GLU A 175 -3.90 5.59 2.63
C GLU A 175 -3.83 7.12 2.72
N GLY A 176 -2.81 7.74 2.12
CA GLY A 176 -2.66 9.20 2.13
C GLY A 176 -2.46 9.77 3.53
N VAL A 177 -1.67 9.10 4.37
CA VAL A 177 -1.44 9.43 5.78
C VAL A 177 -0.08 10.07 5.95
N ARG A 178 -0.05 11.14 6.75
CA ARG A 178 1.20 11.78 7.20
C ARG A 178 1.29 11.76 8.71
N THR A 179 2.48 11.45 9.23
CA THR A 179 2.80 11.68 10.64
C THR A 179 3.96 12.69 10.71
N THR A 180 3.92 13.63 11.66
CA THR A 180 4.98 14.63 11.83
C THR A 180 5.93 14.34 12.98
N GLY A 181 5.64 13.30 13.76
CA GLY A 181 6.49 12.73 14.80
C GLY A 181 6.06 11.30 15.14
N ALA A 182 6.66 10.70 16.16
CA ALA A 182 6.37 9.32 16.54
C ALA A 182 4.91 9.14 16.97
N CYS A 183 4.18 8.25 16.29
CA CYS A 183 2.77 7.94 16.59
C CYS A 183 2.57 6.44 16.87
N ASP A 184 1.52 6.12 17.63
CA ASP A 184 1.00 4.75 17.78
C ASP A 184 -0.29 4.60 16.96
N ILE A 185 -0.32 3.74 15.94
CA ILE A 185 -1.47 3.55 15.05
C ILE A 185 -1.92 2.09 15.07
N GLY A 186 -3.20 1.83 15.34
CA GLY A 186 -3.81 0.50 15.33
C GLY A 186 -3.73 -0.23 16.68
N PRO A 187 -3.90 -1.58 16.68
CA PRO A 187 -4.19 -2.42 15.51
C PRO A 187 -5.58 -2.15 14.93
N PHE A 188 -5.89 -2.63 13.72
CA PHE A 188 -7.21 -2.45 13.09
C PHE A 188 -7.65 -0.98 12.90
N ALA A 189 -6.70 -0.06 12.73
CA ALA A 189 -7.01 1.32 12.35
C ALA A 189 -7.23 1.43 10.84
N ARG A 190 -8.18 2.28 10.41
CA ARG A 190 -8.38 2.63 9.01
C ARG A 190 -8.15 4.14 8.82
N LEU A 191 -6.97 4.52 8.34
CA LEU A 191 -6.65 5.93 8.11
C LEU A 191 -6.72 6.25 6.62
N ARG A 192 -7.55 7.23 6.26
CA ARG A 192 -7.88 7.60 4.88
C ARG A 192 -7.19 8.91 4.49
N PRO A 193 -7.23 9.30 3.19
CA PRO A 193 -6.51 10.47 2.71
C PRO A 193 -6.83 11.74 3.49
N GLY A 194 -5.80 12.56 3.67
CA GLY A 194 -5.86 13.81 4.42
C GLY A 194 -5.79 13.62 5.93
N THR A 195 -5.42 12.43 6.41
CA THR A 195 -5.15 12.20 7.83
C THR A 195 -3.73 12.64 8.17
N GLU A 196 -3.60 13.55 9.13
CA GLU A 196 -2.32 14.00 9.66
C GLU A 196 -2.27 13.82 11.17
N LEU A 197 -1.23 13.14 11.66
CA LEU A 197 -1.03 12.89 13.08
C LEU A 197 0.26 13.54 13.57
N SER A 198 0.18 14.23 14.69
CA SER A 198 1.34 14.87 15.31
C SER A 198 2.04 13.95 16.31
N GLU A 199 3.22 14.36 16.78
CA GLU A 199 4.00 13.60 17.76
C GLU A 199 3.17 13.14 18.97
N GLY A 200 3.33 11.88 19.35
CA GLY A 200 2.65 11.27 20.49
C GLY A 200 1.17 10.98 20.26
N CYS A 201 0.64 11.17 19.05
CA CYS A 201 -0.73 10.80 18.74
C CYS A 201 -0.93 9.29 18.87
N ARG A 202 -2.12 8.90 19.35
CA ARG A 202 -2.57 7.52 19.39
C ARG A 202 -3.88 7.34 18.64
N ILE A 203 -3.85 6.51 17.61
CA ILE A 203 -5.02 5.96 16.96
C ILE A 203 -5.08 4.48 17.34
N GLY A 204 -6.12 4.05 18.04
CA GLY A 204 -6.25 2.65 18.43
C GLY A 204 -7.19 1.85 17.54
N ASN A 205 -7.82 0.82 18.11
CA ASN A 205 -8.54 -0.18 17.35
C ASN A 205 -9.93 0.25 16.89
N PHE A 206 -10.26 -0.12 15.65
CA PHE A 206 -11.53 0.22 15.01
C PHE A 206 -11.79 1.73 14.98
N VAL A 207 -10.72 2.50 14.77
CA VAL A 207 -10.79 3.93 14.55
C VAL A 207 -10.58 4.22 13.08
N GLU A 208 -11.53 4.97 12.50
CA GLU A 208 -11.42 5.51 11.15
C GLU A 208 -11.18 7.02 11.22
N ALA A 209 -10.19 7.51 10.47
CA ALA A 209 -10.00 8.95 10.27
C ALA A 209 -9.90 9.30 8.78
N LYS A 210 -10.44 10.45 8.39
CA LYS A 210 -10.42 10.96 7.01
C LYS A 210 -10.41 12.48 7.02
N ASN A 211 -9.49 13.10 6.27
CA ASN A 211 -9.36 14.56 6.24
C ASN A 211 -9.36 15.14 7.67
N ALA A 212 -8.55 14.55 8.54
CA ALA A 212 -8.55 14.82 9.97
C ALA A 212 -7.12 15.09 10.44
N ARG A 213 -6.93 16.16 11.22
CA ARG A 213 -5.64 16.50 11.84
C ARG A 213 -5.73 16.33 13.34
N LEU A 214 -4.78 15.61 13.94
CA LEU A 214 -4.65 15.46 15.38
C LEU A 214 -3.35 16.11 15.85
N GLY A 215 -3.46 17.03 16.81
CA GLY A 215 -2.35 17.71 17.46
C GLY A 215 -1.60 16.83 18.46
N PRO A 216 -0.39 17.25 18.91
CA PRO A 216 0.47 16.43 19.74
C PRO A 216 -0.20 15.83 20.98
N GLY A 217 0.12 14.57 21.24
CA GLY A 217 -0.35 13.81 22.41
C GLY A 217 -1.84 13.47 22.42
N SER A 218 -2.60 13.82 21.37
CA SER A 218 -4.03 13.55 21.27
C SER A 218 -4.33 12.09 20.94
N LYS A 219 -5.45 11.58 21.47
CA LYS A 219 -5.76 10.14 21.46
C LYS A 219 -7.19 9.89 21.02
N ALA A 220 -7.35 8.99 20.05
CA ALA A 220 -8.61 8.34 19.69
C ALA A 220 -8.38 6.84 19.71
N SER A 221 -8.71 6.19 20.83
CA SER A 221 -8.20 4.84 21.10
C SER A 221 -9.11 3.71 20.63
N HIS A 222 -10.43 3.92 20.51
CA HIS A 222 -11.35 2.80 20.25
C HIS A 222 -12.63 3.24 19.51
N LEU A 223 -13.05 2.47 18.51
CA LEU A 223 -14.43 2.50 17.97
C LEU A 223 -14.91 3.92 17.59
N THR A 224 -14.12 4.68 16.83
CA THR A 224 -14.36 6.10 16.59
C THR A 224 -14.29 6.43 15.09
N TYR A 225 -15.11 7.38 14.65
CA TYR A 225 -14.98 7.99 13.32
C TYR A 225 -14.67 9.49 13.44
N LEU A 226 -13.57 9.92 12.82
CA LEU A 226 -13.10 11.30 12.74
C LEU A 226 -13.00 11.75 11.27
N GLY A 227 -14.01 12.45 10.78
CA GLY A 227 -14.11 12.95 9.42
C GLY A 227 -14.14 14.47 9.37
N ASP A 228 -13.34 15.09 8.49
CA ASP A 228 -13.31 16.55 8.28
C ASP A 228 -13.13 17.30 9.63
N SER A 229 -12.04 16.99 10.34
CA SER A 229 -11.85 17.42 11.73
C SER A 229 -10.48 18.05 11.98
N GLU A 230 -10.45 19.13 12.76
CA GLU A 230 -9.24 19.70 13.33
C GLU A 230 -9.25 19.48 14.84
N ILE A 231 -8.33 18.66 15.33
CA ILE A 231 -8.24 18.27 16.74
C ILE A 231 -6.90 18.78 17.26
N GLY A 232 -6.98 19.59 18.32
CA GLY A 232 -5.83 20.22 18.96
C GLY A 232 -4.99 19.23 19.77
N ASN A 233 -4.26 19.78 20.72
CA ASN A 233 -3.23 19.11 21.49
C ASN A 233 -3.80 18.47 22.75
N ARG A 234 -3.26 17.32 23.15
CA ARG A 234 -3.63 16.63 24.41
C ARG A 234 -5.13 16.35 24.55
N VAL A 235 -5.83 16.23 23.42
CA VAL A 235 -7.27 15.91 23.38
C VAL A 235 -7.46 14.42 23.60
N ASN A 236 -8.45 14.06 24.41
CA ASN A 236 -8.84 12.67 24.59
C ASN A 236 -10.24 12.42 23.99
N ILE A 237 -10.28 11.66 22.90
CA ILE A 237 -11.51 11.23 22.25
C ILE A 237 -11.96 9.89 22.86
N GLY A 238 -13.07 9.93 23.59
CA GLY A 238 -13.71 8.76 24.17
C GLY A 238 -14.19 7.76 23.13
N ALA A 239 -14.23 6.49 23.51
CA ALA A 239 -14.61 5.41 22.63
C ALA A 239 -16.04 5.58 22.11
N GLY A 240 -16.32 5.23 20.86
CA GLY A 240 -17.67 5.39 20.29
C GLY A 240 -17.98 6.80 19.80
N THR A 241 -17.04 7.75 19.91
CA THR A 241 -17.24 9.11 19.40
C THR A 241 -17.36 9.13 17.87
N ILE A 242 -18.29 9.93 17.34
CA ILE A 242 -18.51 10.08 15.91
C ILE A 242 -18.63 11.58 15.58
N THR A 243 -17.82 12.05 14.62
CA THR A 243 -18.02 13.37 14.00
C THR A 243 -19.05 13.25 12.87
N CYS A 244 -20.25 13.76 13.08
CA CYS A 244 -21.33 13.77 12.10
C CYS A 244 -21.08 14.91 11.09
N ASN A 245 -20.23 14.64 10.10
CA ASN A 245 -19.71 15.60 9.15
C ASN A 245 -20.51 15.75 7.85
N TYR A 246 -21.61 15.01 7.67
CA TYR A 246 -22.39 14.99 6.42
C TYR A 246 -23.89 15.14 6.70
N ASP A 247 -24.53 16.08 6.00
CA ASP A 247 -25.96 16.42 6.22
C ASP A 247 -26.91 15.75 5.19
N GLY A 248 -26.38 14.97 4.25
CA GLY A 248 -27.11 14.42 3.12
C GLY A 248 -26.76 15.05 1.77
N ALA A 249 -26.08 16.20 1.77
CA ALA A 249 -25.61 16.90 0.57
C ALA A 249 -24.20 17.51 0.73
N ASN A 250 -23.89 18.13 1.86
CA ASN A 250 -22.66 18.87 2.12
C ASN A 250 -21.86 18.27 3.28
N LYS A 251 -20.57 18.58 3.29
CA LYS A 251 -19.64 18.24 4.36
C LYS A 251 -19.31 19.46 5.21
N HIS A 252 -19.23 19.26 6.52
CA HIS A 252 -18.98 20.32 7.49
C HIS A 252 -17.83 19.94 8.43
N GLN A 253 -17.11 20.94 8.91
CA GLN A 253 -15.92 20.74 9.74
C GLN A 253 -16.26 20.67 11.22
N THR A 254 -15.61 19.75 11.95
CA THR A 254 -15.57 19.76 13.43
C THR A 254 -14.24 20.33 13.90
N VAL A 255 -14.28 21.27 14.84
CA VAL A 255 -13.07 21.79 15.50
C VAL A 255 -13.09 21.37 16.97
N ILE A 256 -12.00 20.79 17.45
CA ILE A 256 -11.80 20.41 18.85
C ILE A 256 -10.48 21.04 19.28
N GLU A 257 -10.52 22.02 20.18
CA GLU A 257 -9.33 22.72 20.63
C GLU A 257 -8.53 21.90 21.67
N ASP A 258 -7.43 22.47 22.15
CA ASP A 258 -6.51 21.81 23.08
C ASP A 258 -7.19 21.40 24.40
N ASP A 259 -6.66 20.35 25.03
CA ASP A 259 -7.01 19.93 26.38
C ASP A 259 -8.51 19.53 26.55
N VAL A 260 -9.23 19.32 25.45
CA VAL A 260 -10.62 18.85 25.47
C VAL A 260 -10.70 17.37 25.84
N PHE A 261 -11.67 17.05 26.70
CA PHE A 261 -12.08 15.68 26.96
C PHE A 261 -13.44 15.40 26.32
N VAL A 262 -13.49 14.45 25.37
CA VAL A 262 -14.74 13.99 24.78
C VAL A 262 -15.16 12.67 25.44
N GLY A 263 -16.29 12.67 26.14
CA GLY A 263 -16.83 11.46 26.74
C GLY A 263 -17.20 10.40 25.70
N SER A 264 -17.20 9.13 26.12
CA SER A 264 -17.53 8.02 25.24
C SER A 264 -18.94 8.15 24.62
N ASN A 265 -19.10 7.60 23.42
CA ASN A 265 -20.35 7.60 22.66
C ASN A 265 -20.93 9.01 22.49
N THR A 266 -20.07 9.98 22.16
CA THR A 266 -20.50 11.34 21.84
C THR A 266 -20.70 11.47 20.33
N GLU A 267 -21.83 12.02 19.91
CA GLU A 267 -22.04 12.46 18.53
C GLU A 267 -21.78 13.96 18.42
N ILE A 268 -20.89 14.37 17.51
CA ILE A 268 -20.51 15.77 17.32
C ILE A 268 -21.08 16.22 15.96
N VAL A 269 -22.15 17.00 15.97
CA VAL A 269 -22.86 17.43 14.75
C VAL A 269 -22.20 18.67 14.18
N ALA A 270 -21.43 18.50 13.10
CA ALA A 270 -20.75 19.58 12.42
C ALA A 270 -21.73 20.49 11.66
N PRO A 271 -21.42 21.80 11.49
CA PRO A 271 -20.24 22.49 11.99
C PRO A 271 -20.36 22.85 13.49
N VAL A 272 -19.31 22.56 14.26
CA VAL A 272 -19.27 22.85 15.70
C VAL A 272 -17.84 22.92 16.22
N THR A 273 -17.62 23.77 17.21
CA THR A 273 -16.35 23.95 17.92
C THR A 273 -16.47 23.51 19.37
N LEU A 274 -15.56 22.64 19.81
CA LEU A 274 -15.36 22.35 21.23
C LEU A 274 -14.15 23.17 21.70
N HIS A 275 -14.39 24.22 22.47
CA HIS A 275 -13.33 25.13 22.90
C HIS A 275 -12.42 24.50 23.94
N ARG A 276 -11.24 25.10 24.11
CA ARG A 276 -10.14 24.64 24.95
C ARG A 276 -10.62 24.20 26.34
N GLY A 277 -10.08 23.09 26.84
CA GLY A 277 -10.39 22.59 28.18
C GLY A 277 -11.84 22.13 28.39
N ALA A 278 -12.71 22.20 27.38
CA ALA A 278 -14.09 21.73 27.50
C ALA A 278 -14.15 20.24 27.84
N THR A 279 -15.17 19.87 28.61
CA THR A 279 -15.46 18.47 28.93
C THR A 279 -16.82 18.12 28.37
N ILE A 280 -16.89 17.11 27.50
CA ILE A 280 -18.15 16.60 26.97
C ILE A 280 -18.57 15.37 27.76
N GLY A 281 -19.78 15.40 28.31
CA GLY A 281 -20.33 14.24 29.00
C GLY A 281 -20.57 13.07 28.05
N ALA A 282 -20.29 11.84 28.49
CA ALA A 282 -20.55 10.65 27.72
C ALA A 282 -22.03 10.54 27.28
N GLY A 283 -22.25 10.01 26.07
CA GLY A 283 -23.59 9.87 25.50
C GLY A 283 -24.23 11.17 25.03
N SER A 284 -23.45 12.25 24.86
CA SER A 284 -23.97 13.55 24.43
C SER A 284 -23.99 13.67 22.91
N THR A 285 -25.05 14.26 22.38
CA THR A 285 -25.17 14.77 21.02
C THR A 285 -24.95 16.28 21.05
N ILE A 286 -23.81 16.73 20.55
CA ILE A 286 -23.39 18.14 20.56
C ILE A 286 -23.77 18.80 19.24
N THR A 287 -24.61 19.84 19.30
CA THR A 287 -25.14 20.58 18.14
C THR A 287 -24.83 22.07 18.16
N LYS A 288 -24.13 22.54 19.19
CA LYS A 288 -23.70 23.92 19.39
C LYS A 288 -22.32 23.91 20.06
N ASP A 289 -21.60 25.00 19.90
CA ASP A 289 -20.25 25.12 20.45
C ASP A 289 -20.24 24.87 21.96
N ALA A 290 -19.24 24.10 22.41
CA ALA A 290 -19.01 23.84 23.82
C ALA A 290 -18.04 24.90 24.37
N PRO A 291 -18.42 25.69 25.38
CA PRO A 291 -17.58 26.76 25.90
C PRO A 291 -16.28 26.27 26.55
N GLU A 292 -15.29 27.17 26.63
CA GLU A 292 -13.99 26.93 27.28
C GLU A 292 -14.16 26.48 28.74
N ASP A 293 -13.31 25.55 29.19
CA ASP A 293 -13.26 25.03 30.56
C ASP A 293 -14.62 24.59 31.15
N THR A 294 -15.57 24.23 30.28
CA THR A 294 -16.96 24.01 30.67
C THR A 294 -17.40 22.58 30.37
N LEU A 295 -18.17 22.02 31.32
CA LEU A 295 -18.86 20.76 31.13
C LEU A 295 -20.11 20.97 30.25
N THR A 296 -20.12 20.37 29.06
CA THR A 296 -21.28 20.35 28.15
C THR A 296 -21.89 18.95 28.12
N LEU A 297 -23.20 18.87 28.33
CA LEU A 297 -23.95 17.61 28.43
C LEU A 297 -25.23 17.72 27.62
N SER A 298 -25.59 16.68 26.88
CA SER A 298 -26.97 16.47 26.43
C SER A 298 -27.42 15.07 26.85
N ARG A 299 -28.19 14.97 27.93
CA ARG A 299 -28.60 13.67 28.49
C ARG A 299 -30.02 13.69 29.01
N ALA A 300 -30.73 12.59 28.81
CA ALA A 300 -31.98 12.32 29.51
C ALA A 300 -31.72 12.05 31.00
N ARG A 301 -32.66 12.40 31.87
CA ARG A 301 -32.61 11.99 33.27
C ARG A 301 -32.84 10.48 33.34
N GLN A 302 -31.95 9.77 34.06
CA GLN A 302 -32.08 8.33 34.27
C GLN A 302 -33.36 8.01 35.06
N SER A 303 -34.09 6.98 34.62
CA SER A 303 -35.28 6.44 35.30
C SER A 303 -35.14 4.92 35.49
N SER A 304 -35.95 4.33 36.38
CA SER A 304 -35.95 2.89 36.64
C SER A 304 -37.37 2.38 36.85
N LEU A 305 -37.80 1.42 36.02
CA LEU A 305 -39.16 0.88 36.02
C LEU A 305 -39.19 -0.51 36.66
N LYS A 306 -39.63 -0.57 37.93
CA LYS A 306 -39.74 -1.84 38.68
C LYS A 306 -40.69 -2.85 38.03
N SER A 307 -41.67 -2.39 37.25
CA SER A 307 -42.69 -3.22 36.60
C SER A 307 -42.23 -3.88 35.30
N TRP A 308 -41.04 -3.53 34.78
CA TRP A 308 -40.59 -4.05 33.49
C TRP A 308 -40.22 -5.55 33.59
N LYS A 309 -40.86 -6.37 32.75
CA LYS A 309 -40.56 -7.80 32.63
C LYS A 309 -39.89 -8.05 31.29
N ARG A 310 -38.68 -8.64 31.30
CA ARG A 310 -38.00 -9.08 30.07
C ARG A 310 -38.90 -10.08 29.32
N PRO A 311 -39.07 -9.96 28.00
CA PRO A 311 -39.81 -10.93 27.20
C PRO A 311 -39.28 -12.35 27.43
N ARG A 312 -40.19 -13.31 27.60
CA ARG A 312 -39.88 -14.74 27.65
C ARG A 312 -40.29 -15.36 26.31
N LYS A 313 -39.53 -16.36 25.87
CA LYS A 313 -39.94 -17.17 24.71
C LYS A 313 -41.28 -17.82 25.02
N ASP A 314 -42.21 -17.70 24.09
CA ASP A 314 -43.48 -18.40 24.17
C ASP A 314 -43.21 -19.89 23.93
N THR A 315 -43.16 -20.68 25.01
CA THR A 315 -43.03 -22.13 24.92
C THR A 315 -44.44 -22.67 24.72
N GLY A 316 -44.99 -22.54 23.51
CA GLY A 316 -46.33 -22.98 23.17
C GLY A 316 -46.55 -24.48 23.43
N LYS A 317 -46.89 -24.81 24.67
CA LYS A 317 -47.42 -26.08 25.16
C LYS A 317 -48.75 -25.81 25.83
#